data_AF-B8XEF6-F1
#
_entry.id   AF-B8XEF6-F1
#
_cell.length_a   1.000
_cell.length_b   1.000
_cell.length_c   1.000
_cell.angle_alpha   90.00
_cell.angle_beta   90.00
_cell.angle_gamma   90.00
#
_symmetry.space_group_name_H-M   'P 1'
#
loop_
_entity.id
_entity.type
_entity.pdbx_description
1 polymer ?
#
loop_
_entity_poly.entity_id
_entity_poly.type
_entity_poly.pdbx_seq_one_letter_code
_entity_poly.pdbx_strand_id
1 'polypeptide(L)' 'VVLDSDAGLFGGFGRIHHTAEHFTADCSHDNRPYSFSVYSPSRTCVVYAPAE' A
#
# COMPACT_ATOMS: atom_id res chain seq x y z
N VAL A 1 -3.54 4.37 -3.07
CA VAL A 1 -3.12 4.70 -1.68
C VAL A 1 -3.98 5.84 -1.17
N VAL A 2 -4.52 5.76 0.05
CA VAL A 2 -5.38 6.83 0.63
C VAL A 2 -4.76 7.53 1.84
N LEU A 3 -3.77 6.92 2.48
CA LEU A 3 -2.92 7.56 3.49
C LEU A 3 -1.51 6.95 3.42
N ASP A 4 -0.48 7.77 3.53
CA ASP A 4 0.91 7.36 3.48
C ASP A 4 1.74 8.21 4.45
N SER A 5 2.26 7.61 5.53
CA SER A 5 3.10 8.32 6.49
C SER A 5 4.51 8.63 5.96
N ASP A 6 4.94 7.99 4.86
CA ASP A 6 6.23 8.25 4.23
C ASP A 6 6.18 9.45 3.26
N ALA A 7 5.01 10.05 3.04
CA ALA A 7 4.89 11.21 2.18
C ALA A 7 5.72 12.39 2.72
N GLY A 8 6.31 13.19 1.81
CA GLY A 8 7.13 14.35 2.19
C GLY A 8 6.38 15.38 3.02
N LEU A 9 5.05 15.49 2.86
CA LEU A 9 4.17 16.33 3.68
C LEU A 9 4.24 15.97 5.18
N PHE A 10 4.49 14.70 5.51
CA PHE A 10 4.61 14.21 6.88
C PHE A 10 6.07 14.02 7.31
N GLY A 11 7.03 14.53 6.54
CA GLY A 11 8.46 14.41 6.81
C GLY A 11 9.05 13.04 6.47
N GLY A 12 8.35 12.21 5.70
CA GLY A 12 8.89 10.95 5.20
C GLY A 12 9.77 11.10 3.95
N PHE A 13 10.25 9.98 3.42
CA PHE A 13 11.20 9.96 2.30
C PHE A 13 10.55 9.92 0.91
N GLY A 14 9.22 9.89 0.82
CA GLY A 14 8.46 9.89 -0.43
C GLY A 14 8.69 8.64 -1.28
N ARG A 15 8.87 7.47 -0.66
CA ARG A 15 9.23 6.23 -1.38
C ARG A 15 8.04 5.47 -1.93
N ILE A 16 6.82 5.81 -1.53
CA ILE A 16 5.59 5.19 -2.01
C ILE A 16 5.06 5.97 -3.22
N HIS A 17 4.82 5.26 -4.33
CA HIS A 17 4.24 5.87 -5.52
C HIS A 17 2.70 5.83 -5.45
N HIS A 18 2.06 6.98 -5.30
CA HIS A 18 0.63 7.06 -4.97
C HIS A 18 -0.31 6.62 -6.12
N THR A 19 0.17 6.67 -7.37
CA THR A 19 -0.59 6.28 -8.57
C THR A 19 -0.33 4.85 -9.02
N ALA A 20 0.49 4.09 -8.28
CA ALA A 20 0.68 2.67 -8.57
C ALA A 20 -0.62 1.88 -8.36
N GLU A 21 -0.96 1.04 -9.32
CA GLU A 21 -2.09 0.12 -9.21
C GLU A 21 -1.67 -1.16 -8.48
N HIS A 22 -2.51 -1.60 -7.54
CA HIS A 22 -2.29 -2.83 -6.77
C HIS A 22 -3.44 -3.79 -7.06
N PHE A 23 -3.21 -4.74 -7.95
CA PHE A 23 -4.20 -5.74 -8.32
C PHE A 23 -4.24 -6.88 -7.32
N THR A 24 -5.44 -7.30 -6.95
CA THR A 24 -5.65 -8.53 -6.18
C THR A 24 -5.53 -9.76 -7.08
N ALA A 25 -4.84 -10.78 -6.60
CA ALA A 25 -4.81 -12.11 -7.21
C ALA A 25 -5.67 -13.10 -6.41
N ASP A 26 -6.21 -14.12 -7.08
CA ASP A 26 -6.80 -15.31 -6.45
C ASP A 26 -5.68 -16.15 -5.81
N CYS A 27 -5.22 -15.66 -4.69
CA CYS A 27 -4.08 -16.16 -3.94
C CYS A 27 -4.41 -16.00 -2.47
N SER A 28 -4.83 -17.11 -1.85
CA SER A 28 -5.18 -17.13 -0.44
C SER A 28 -3.97 -16.81 0.44
N HIS A 29 -4.12 -15.85 1.35
CA HIS A 29 -3.09 -15.44 2.30
C HIS A 29 -3.74 -14.99 3.60
N ASP A 30 -3.23 -15.44 4.76
CA ASP A 30 -3.73 -15.06 6.10
C ASP A 30 -5.27 -15.16 6.25
N ASN A 31 -5.85 -16.26 5.78
CA ASN A 31 -7.31 -16.52 5.79
C ASN A 31 -8.15 -15.51 4.97
N ARG A 32 -7.55 -14.86 3.97
CA ARG A 32 -8.23 -14.02 2.99
C ARG A 32 -8.17 -14.68 1.60
N PRO A 33 -9.26 -14.68 0.82
CA PRO A 33 -9.31 -15.38 -0.47
C PRO A 33 -8.47 -14.70 -1.56
N TYR A 34 -8.29 -13.39 -1.47
CA TYR A 34 -7.51 -12.60 -2.41
C TYR A 34 -6.43 -11.81 -1.68
N SER A 35 -5.30 -11.62 -2.35
CA SER A 35 -4.16 -10.86 -1.81
C SER A 35 -3.50 -10.02 -2.90
N PHE A 36 -2.76 -9.00 -2.49
CA PHE A 36 -1.94 -8.16 -3.38
C PHE A 36 -0.60 -7.88 -2.71
N SER A 37 0.42 -7.57 -3.50
CA SER A 37 1.73 -7.23 -2.99
C SER A 37 1.90 -5.72 -2.82
N VAL A 38 2.66 -5.34 -1.79
CA VAL A 38 2.99 -3.95 -1.47
C VAL A 38 4.49 -3.80 -1.25
N TYR A 39 5.01 -2.62 -1.53
CA TYR A 39 6.33 -2.20 -1.08
C TYR A 39 6.18 -1.52 0.29
N SER A 40 6.84 -2.04 1.33
CA SER A 40 6.72 -1.54 2.71
C SER A 40 8.09 -1.15 3.28
N PRO A 41 8.46 0.14 3.25
CA PRO A 41 9.66 0.62 3.94
C PRO A 41 9.61 0.41 5.45
N SER A 42 10.77 0.50 6.10
CA SER A 42 10.87 0.43 7.57
C SER A 42 10.23 1.67 8.21
N ARG A 43 9.46 1.45 9.29
CA ARG A 43 8.81 2.48 10.12
C ARG A 43 7.82 3.37 9.34
N THR A 44 7.08 2.80 8.40
CA THR A 44 6.01 3.49 7.67
C THR A 44 4.66 2.82 7.90
N CYS A 45 3.57 3.58 7.88
CA CYS A 45 2.22 3.05 7.78
C CYS A 45 1.53 3.60 6.52
N VAL A 46 0.87 2.72 5.77
CA VAL A 46 0.19 3.04 4.51
C VAL A 46 -1.21 2.43 4.55
N VAL A 47 -2.22 3.20 4.18
CA VAL A 47 -3.62 2.75 4.08
C VAL A 47 -4.01 2.63 2.61
N TYR A 48 -4.58 1.49 2.26
CA TYR A 48 -5.07 1.16 0.92
C TYR A 48 -6.59 1.09 0.92
N ALA A 49 -7.22 1.47 -0.19
CA ALA A 49 -8.64 1.32 -0.45
C ALA A 49 -8.83 0.79 -1.88
N PRO A 50 -9.94 0.07 -2.17
CA PRO A 50 -10.30 -0.27 -3.54
C PRO A 50 -10.40 0.98 -4.42
N ALA A 51 -9.99 0.87 -5.68
CA ALA A 51 -10.27 1.88 -6.69
C ALA A 51 -11.79 1.88 -7.02
N GLU A 52 -12.30 2.99 -7.55
CA GLU A 52 -13.66 3.07 -8.10
C GLU A 52 -13.86 2.20 -9.35
#